data_AF-A0A7X7YK66-F1
#
_entry.id   AF-A0A7X7YK66-F1
#
_cell.length_a   1.000
_cell.length_b   1.000
_cell.length_c   1.000
_cell.angle_alpha   90.00
_cell.angle_beta   90.00
_cell.angle_gamma   90.00
#
_symmetry.space_group_name_H-M   'P 1'
#
loop_
_entity.id
_entity.type
_entity.pdbx_description
1 polymer ?
#
loop_
_entity_poly.entity_id
_entity_poly.type
_entity_poly.pdbx_seq_one_letter_code
_entity_poly.pdbx_strand_id
1 'polypeptide(L)'
;MIGYCGLDCQKCGAFIATQKNDDALRAQVAEEWARLYNAPIKPEHINCTGCKAPGVKTYYCDQLCEIRKCARPKSIATCAACADYPCPRLDELHKAAPEAKTNLDALRKK
;
A
#
# COMPACT_ATOMS: atom_id res chain seq x y z
N MET A 1 0.57 10.49 1.71
CA MET A 1 0.70 9.70 2.96
C MET A 1 1.55 8.49 2.65
N ILE A 2 2.72 8.36 3.26
CA ILE A 2 3.60 7.19 3.04
C ILE A 2 3.15 6.02 3.92
N GLY A 3 2.89 4.86 3.29
CA GLY A 3 2.55 3.60 3.95
C GLY A 3 3.76 2.96 4.64
N TYR A 4 3.55 1.85 5.36
CA TYR A 4 4.65 1.17 6.05
C TYR A 4 5.80 0.80 5.11
N CYS A 5 5.44 0.33 3.92
CA CYS A 5 6.37 -0.16 2.92
C CYS A 5 7.06 0.93 2.08
N GLY A 6 6.67 2.20 2.23
CA GLY A 6 7.21 3.32 1.46
C GLY A 6 6.36 3.80 0.30
N LEU A 7 5.32 3.05 -0.10
CA LEU A 7 4.38 3.50 -1.13
C LEU A 7 3.61 4.75 -0.69
N ASP A 8 3.42 5.70 -1.61
CA ASP A 8 2.58 6.88 -1.36
C ASP A 8 1.12 6.58 -1.68
N CYS A 9 0.28 6.55 -0.64
CA CYS A 9 -1.15 6.36 -0.80
C CYS A 9 -1.79 7.46 -1.67
N GLN A 10 -1.20 8.66 -1.76
CA GLN A 10 -1.73 9.74 -2.62
C GLN A 10 -1.61 9.43 -4.11
N LYS A 11 -0.80 8.43 -4.49
CA LYS A 11 -0.65 7.95 -5.87
C LYS A 11 -1.38 6.63 -6.11
N CYS A 12 -2.02 6.07 -5.08
CA CYS A 12 -2.71 4.79 -5.18
C CYS A 12 -4.13 4.98 -5.74
N GLY A 13 -4.44 4.30 -6.85
CA GLY A 13 -5.76 4.35 -7.49
C GLY A 13 -6.91 4.03 -6.52
N ALA A 14 -6.77 2.99 -5.69
CA ALA A 14 -7.81 2.63 -4.72
C ALA A 14 -8.06 3.71 -3.67
N PHE A 15 -7.01 4.37 -3.18
CA PHE A 15 -7.13 5.48 -2.23
C PHE A 15 -7.81 6.68 -2.89
N ILE A 16 -7.36 7.06 -4.09
CA ILE A 16 -7.93 8.20 -4.84
C ILE A 16 -9.41 7.96 -5.14
N ALA A 17 -9.78 6.77 -5.62
CA ALA A 17 -11.16 6.40 -5.93
C ALA A 17 -12.06 6.45 -4.68
N THR A 18 -11.55 5.99 -3.54
CA THR A 18 -12.28 6.04 -2.27
C THR A 18 -12.48 7.47 -1.80
N GLN A 19 -11.43 8.30 -1.82
CA GLN A 19 -11.50 9.68 -1.34
C GLN A 19 -12.40 10.56 -2.22
N LYS A 20 -12.43 10.32 -3.53
CA LYS A 20 -13.33 11.01 -4.47
C LYS A 20 -14.74 10.43 -4.50
N ASN A 21 -14.94 9.27 -3.88
CA ASN A 21 -16.13 8.45 -4.02
C ASN A 21 -16.54 8.23 -5.48
N ASP A 22 -15.57 7.86 -6.32
CA ASP A 22 -15.71 7.80 -7.78
C ASP A 22 -15.78 6.34 -8.27
N ASP A 23 -16.96 5.90 -8.68
CA ASP A 23 -17.21 4.53 -9.14
C ASP A 23 -16.57 4.23 -10.51
N ALA A 24 -16.44 5.22 -11.39
CA ALA A 24 -15.76 5.04 -12.67
C ALA A 24 -14.27 4.78 -12.43
N LEU A 25 -13.66 5.50 -11.49
CA LEU A 25 -12.27 5.26 -11.11
C LEU A 25 -12.09 3.91 -10.41
N ARG A 26 -13.05 3.47 -9.57
CA ARG A 26 -13.03 2.11 -8.99
C ARG A 26 -13.04 1.04 -10.09
N ALA A 27 -13.86 1.20 -11.12
CA ALA A 27 -13.94 0.27 -12.24
C ALA A 27 -12.62 0.20 -13.02
N GLN A 28 -12.02 1.35 -13.35
CA GLN A 28 -10.74 1.41 -14.06
C GLN A 28 -9.61 0.72 -13.27
N VAL A 29 -9.50 1.02 -11.98
CA VAL A 29 -8.48 0.42 -11.10
C VAL A 29 -8.70 -1.09 -10.95
N ALA A 30 -9.95 -1.53 -10.80
CA ALA A 30 -10.28 -2.95 -10.71
C ALA A 30 -9.89 -3.71 -11.99
N GLU A 31 -10.20 -3.17 -13.17
CA GLU A 31 -9.85 -3.78 -14.46
C GLU A 31 -8.33 -3.88 -14.63
N GLU A 32 -7.61 -2.78 -14.36
CA GLU A 32 -6.15 -2.74 -14.44
C GLU A 32 -5.52 -3.79 -13.53
N TRP A 33 -5.94 -3.82 -12.27
CA TRP A 33 -5.37 -4.74 -11.28
C TRP A 33 -5.77 -6.18 -11.56
N ALA A 34 -6.98 -6.45 -12.06
CA ALA A 34 -7.42 -7.78 -12.47
C ALA A 34 -6.51 -8.32 -13.58
N ARG A 35 -6.14 -7.49 -14.55
CA ARG A 35 -5.21 -7.84 -15.64
C ARG A 35 -3.78 -8.03 -15.12
N LEU A 36 -3.27 -7.10 -14.30
CA LEU A 36 -1.90 -7.14 -13.79
C LEU A 36 -1.64 -8.35 -12.88
N TYR A 37 -2.61 -8.68 -12.03
CA TYR A 37 -2.46 -9.75 -11.03
C TYR A 37 -3.14 -11.06 -11.43
N ASN A 38 -3.76 -11.10 -12.62
CA ASN A 38 -4.55 -12.23 -13.11
C ASN A 38 -5.53 -12.76 -12.04
N ALA A 39 -6.30 -11.83 -11.45
CA ALA A 39 -7.15 -12.08 -10.29
C ALA A 39 -8.55 -11.47 -10.49
N PRO A 40 -9.62 -12.06 -9.92
CA PRO A 40 -10.99 -11.57 -10.08
C PRO A 40 -11.27 -10.34 -9.20
N ILE A 41 -10.61 -9.22 -9.51
CA ILE A 41 -10.75 -7.96 -8.79
C ILE A 41 -11.94 -7.20 -9.37
N LYS A 42 -12.92 -6.87 -8.52
CA LYS A 42 -14.13 -6.14 -8.88
C LYS A 42 -14.08 -4.71 -8.34
N PRO A 43 -14.86 -3.76 -8.90
CA PRO A 43 -14.91 -2.38 -8.43
C PRO A 43 -15.23 -2.26 -6.94
N GLU A 44 -16.06 -3.15 -6.40
CA GLU A 44 -16.46 -3.14 -4.98
C GLU A 44 -15.28 -3.49 -4.04
N HIS A 45 -14.25 -4.15 -4.56
CA HIS A 45 -13.02 -4.46 -3.81
C HIS A 45 -12.07 -3.25 -3.73
N ILE A 46 -12.33 -2.19 -4.49
CA ILE A 46 -11.50 -0.98 -4.58
C ILE A 46 -11.98 0.05 -3.55
N ASN A 47 -11.76 -0.28 -2.28
CA ASN A 47 -12.05 0.61 -1.16
C ASN A 47 -10.85 0.65 -0.19
N CYS A 48 -10.28 1.84 0.02
CA CYS A 48 -9.09 2.03 0.84
C CYS A 48 -8.99 3.43 1.42
N THR A 49 -8.92 3.52 2.74
CA THR A 49 -8.63 4.76 3.50
C THR A 49 -7.12 5.00 3.69
N GLY A 50 -6.30 4.13 3.12
CA GLY A 50 -4.84 4.23 3.12
C GLY A 50 -4.17 3.51 4.29
N CYS A 51 -2.96 3.01 4.04
CA CYS A 51 -2.30 1.92 4.78
C CYS A 51 -2.31 2.05 6.32
N LYS A 52 -2.09 3.28 6.82
CA LYS A 52 -1.92 3.59 8.25
C LYS A 52 -3.17 4.19 8.90
N ALA A 53 -4.13 4.64 8.10
CA ALA A 53 -5.37 5.20 8.61
C ALA A 53 -6.29 4.10 9.15
N PRO A 54 -7.15 4.39 10.14
CA PRO A 54 -8.26 3.50 10.47
C PRO A 54 -9.23 3.35 9.28
N GLY A 55 -10.06 2.30 9.29
CA GLY A 55 -11.08 2.07 8.26
C GLY A 55 -10.67 1.08 7.17
N VAL A 56 -11.50 1.02 6.12
CA VAL A 56 -11.43 -0.01 5.07
C VAL A 56 -10.09 -0.01 4.32
N LYS A 57 -9.67 -1.20 3.89
CA LYS A 57 -8.51 -1.46 3.05
C LYS A 57 -8.93 -2.41 1.95
N THR A 58 -8.18 -2.43 0.85
CA THR A 58 -8.33 -3.49 -0.14
C THR A 58 -8.01 -4.84 0.50
N TYR A 59 -8.64 -5.92 0.00
CA TYR A 59 -8.47 -7.27 0.55
C TYR A 59 -6.99 -7.65 0.75
N TYR A 60 -6.14 -7.36 -0.24
CA TYR A 60 -4.70 -7.60 -0.13
C TYR A 60 -4.06 -6.84 1.04
N CYS A 61 -4.30 -5.53 1.15
CA CYS A 61 -3.73 -4.72 2.22
C CYS A 61 -4.23 -5.15 3.60
N ASP A 62 -5.45 -5.64 3.70
CA ASP A 62 -6.04 -6.06 4.97
C ASP A 62 -5.57 -7.45 5.41
N GLN A 63 -5.61 -8.42 4.49
CA GLN A 63 -5.50 -9.85 4.81
C GLN A 63 -4.15 -10.47 4.40
N LEU A 64 -3.46 -9.93 3.39
CA LEU A 64 -2.30 -10.58 2.76
C LEU A 64 -0.99 -9.79 2.88
N CYS A 65 -1.04 -8.50 3.17
CA CYS A 65 0.15 -7.66 3.22
C CYS A 65 1.02 -7.97 4.46
N GLU A 66 2.04 -8.81 4.29
CA GLU A 66 2.97 -9.22 5.35
C GLU A 66 3.75 -8.04 5.95
N ILE A 67 4.05 -7.02 5.15
CA ILE A 67 4.71 -5.79 5.63
C ILE A 67 3.81 -5.08 6.66
N ARG A 68 2.50 -4.97 6.37
CA ARG A 68 1.54 -4.33 7.27
C ARG A 68 1.31 -5.18 8.52
N LYS A 69 1.17 -6.50 8.38
CA LYS A 69 1.04 -7.43 9.52
C LYS A 69 2.24 -7.35 10.45
N CYS A 70 3.44 -7.17 9.92
CA CYS A 70 4.67 -7.00 10.69
C CYS A 70 4.77 -5.62 11.36
N ALA A 71 4.46 -4.54 10.63
CA ALA A 71 4.64 -3.18 11.13
C ALA A 71 3.60 -2.76 12.19
N ARG A 72 2.35 -3.23 12.04
CA ARG A 72 1.23 -2.86 12.93
C ARG A 72 1.49 -3.16 14.42
N PRO A 73 1.88 -4.38 14.84
CA PRO A 73 2.16 -4.67 16.26
C PRO A 73 3.42 -3.97 16.79
N LYS A 74 4.35 -3.56 15.92
CA LYS A 74 5.55 -2.80 16.30
C LYS A 74 5.27 -1.31 16.55
N SER A 75 4.06 -0.82 16.25
CA SER A 75 3.66 0.59 16.44
C SER A 75 4.60 1.61 15.79
N ILE A 76 5.26 1.22 14.69
CA ILE A 76 6.19 2.09 13.95
C ILE A 76 5.44 2.96 12.92
N ALA A 77 5.94 4.17 12.65
CA ALA A 77 5.30 5.09 11.70
C ALA A 77 5.43 4.64 10.22
N THR A 78 6.59 4.09 9.86
CA THR A 78 6.90 3.41 8.59
C THR A 78 8.02 2.40 8.85
N CYS A 79 8.33 1.53 7.90
CA CYS A 79 9.48 0.64 8.01
C CYS A 79 10.81 1.40 8.13
N ALA A 80 10.90 2.67 7.74
CA ALA A 80 12.10 3.49 7.92
C ALA A 80 12.52 3.63 9.39
N ALA A 81 11.56 3.60 10.32
CA ALA A 81 11.79 3.67 11.76
C ALA A 81 12.07 2.30 12.40
N CYS A 82 12.06 1.21 11.62
CA CYS A 82 12.33 -0.13 12.13
C CYS A 82 13.84 -0.36 12.25
N ALA A 83 14.29 -0.93 13.37
CA ALA A 83 15.69 -1.31 13.55
C ALA A 83 16.15 -2.32 12.49
N ASP A 84 15.25 -3.22 12.08
CA ASP A 84 15.52 -4.27 11.09
C ASP A 84 15.50 -3.76 9.64
N TYR A 85 15.22 -2.47 9.39
CA TYR A 85 15.19 -1.94 8.03
C TYR A 85 16.63 -1.77 7.49
N PRO A 86 16.90 -2.08 6.21
CA PRO A 86 16.06 -2.82 5.26
C PRO A 86 15.97 -4.32 5.62
N CYS A 87 14.82 -4.96 5.34
CA CYS A 87 14.59 -6.38 5.62
C CYS A 87 13.99 -7.14 4.43
N PRO A 88 14.13 -8.48 4.36
CA PRO A 88 13.69 -9.28 3.21
C PRO A 88 12.21 -9.15 2.84
N ARG A 89 11.33 -8.80 3.79
CA ARG A 89 9.90 -8.60 3.54
C ARG A 89 9.60 -7.44 2.59
N LEU A 90 10.56 -6.53 2.40
CA LEU A 90 10.42 -5.36 1.54
C LEU A 90 11.02 -5.59 0.15
N ASP A 91 11.85 -6.63 -0.02
CA ASP A 91 12.68 -6.79 -1.22
C ASP A 91 11.85 -6.92 -2.50
N GLU A 92 10.83 -7.78 -2.49
CA GLU A 92 9.96 -7.97 -3.66
C GLU A 92 9.22 -6.68 -4.03
N LEU A 93 8.70 -5.98 -3.02
CA LEU A 93 8.02 -4.71 -3.25
C LEU A 93 8.99 -3.65 -3.77
N HIS A 94 10.20 -3.56 -3.22
CA HIS A 94 11.19 -2.57 -3.64
C HIS A 94 11.78 -2.86 -5.02
N LYS A 95 11.75 -4.12 -5.47
CA LYS A 95 12.03 -4.49 -6.86
C LYS A 95 10.92 -4.05 -7.80
N ALA A 96 9.66 -4.26 -7.40
CA ALA A 96 8.50 -3.89 -8.22
C ALA A 96 8.21 -2.36 -8.23
N ALA A 97 8.51 -1.67 -7.12
CA ALA A 97 8.28 -0.25 -6.90
C ALA A 97 9.49 0.40 -6.20
N PRO A 98 10.59 0.68 -6.93
CA PRO A 98 11.81 1.27 -6.37
C PRO A 98 11.59 2.60 -5.65
N GLU A 99 10.58 3.37 -6.04
CA GLU A 99 10.21 4.63 -5.40
C GLU A 99 9.79 4.44 -3.93
N ALA A 100 9.25 3.27 -3.57
CA ALA A 100 8.91 2.95 -2.19
C ALA A 100 10.16 2.90 -1.31
N LYS A 101 11.25 2.32 -1.83
CA LYS A 101 12.55 2.28 -1.15
C LYS A 101 13.11 3.69 -0.98
N THR A 102 13.13 4.47 -2.05
CA THR A 102 13.60 5.86 -2.03
C THR A 102 12.87 6.69 -0.97
N ASN A 103 11.55 6.52 -0.85
CA ASN A 103 10.75 7.21 0.17
C ASN A 103 11.16 6.80 1.60
N LEU A 104 11.36 5.50 1.86
CA LEU A 104 11.79 5.04 3.19
C LEU A 104 13.20 5.50 3.53
N ASP A 105 14.13 5.45 2.57
CA ASP A 105 15.51 5.90 2.76
C ASP A 105 15.56 7.41 3.04
N ALA A 106 14.74 8.21 2.35
CA ALA A 106 14.59 9.63 2.62
C ALA A 106 13.99 9.92 4.00
N LEU A 107 13.04 9.11 4.46
CA LEU A 107 12.46 9.24 5.80
C LEU A 107 13.44 8.84 6.92
N ARG A 108 14.34 7.88 6.68
CA ARG A 108 15.31 7.43 7.69
C ARG A 108 16.47 8.41 7.89
N LYS A 109 16.78 9.23 6.89
CA LYS A 109 17.83 10.25 6.97
C LYS A 109 17.40 11.49 7.77
N LYS A 110 16.12 11.60 8.13
CA LYS A 110 15.55 12.67 8.95
C LYS A 110 15.49 12.24 10.41
#